data_AF-A0A1B8FRP3-F1
#
_entry.id   AF-A0A1B8FRP3-F1
#
_cell.length_a   1.000
_cell.length_b   1.000
_cell.length_c   1.000
_cell.angle_alpha   90.00
_cell.angle_beta   90.00
_cell.angle_gamma   90.00
#
_symmetry.space_group_name_H-M   'P 1'
#
loop_
_entity.id
_entity.type
_entity.pdbx_description
1 polymer ?
#
loop_
_entity_poly.entity_id
_entity_poly.type
_entity_poly.pdbx_seq_one_letter_code
_entity_poly.pdbx_strand_id
1 'polypeptide(L)'
;MPPFDYDFSLEEPVMGHFEVQPWPEAHGNKAIKMAKWMSTGICICYPFADRETQIAYGIYSVYVLLIDDITRELGSSMDRFAVNLVFGSPQESPVLQSLVDWLGGSLDYQGPFAAAMSIKSVIEFIHGCIIERDYDGNIVLPRGAINFPEYFRLKTGIAEPFTHFCFPEALYPESEYLQIYLPALQDICDYINHTNDILSLYKESIVGEE
;
A
#
# COMPACT_ATOMS: atom_id res chain seq x y z
N MET A 1 -5.85 24.11 3.48
CA MET A 1 -5.19 24.34 2.18
C MET A 1 -3.83 23.66 2.29
N PRO A 2 -3.45 22.74 1.39
CA PRO A 2 -2.09 22.19 1.42
C PRO A 2 -1.07 23.34 1.35
N PRO A 3 0.10 23.20 1.99
CA PRO A 3 1.12 24.24 1.98
C PRO A 3 1.50 24.61 0.53
N PHE A 4 1.80 25.89 0.29
CA PHE A 4 2.15 26.40 -1.04
C PHE A 4 3.51 25.90 -1.54
N ASP A 5 4.36 25.42 -0.62
CA ASP A 5 5.68 24.86 -0.91
C ASP A 5 5.70 23.36 -0.59
N TYR A 6 6.39 22.59 -1.44
CA TYR A 6 6.59 21.15 -1.24
C TYR A 6 7.53 20.91 -0.05
N ASP A 7 7.10 20.05 0.87
CA ASP A 7 7.95 19.56 1.96
C ASP A 7 8.67 18.27 1.54
N PHE A 8 9.98 18.38 1.32
CA PHE A 8 10.85 17.26 0.93
C PHE A 8 11.54 16.58 2.13
N SER A 9 11.27 17.01 3.35
CA SER A 9 12.00 16.50 4.53
C SER A 9 11.62 15.07 4.94
N LEU A 10 10.64 14.45 4.27
CA LEU A 10 10.37 13.01 4.37
C LEU A 10 11.23 12.16 3.43
N GLU A 11 11.84 12.72 2.38
CA GLU A 11 12.53 11.93 1.37
C GLU A 11 13.71 11.14 1.95
N GLU A 12 14.62 11.82 2.65
CA GLU A 12 15.82 11.22 3.24
C GLU A 12 15.50 10.06 4.20
N PRO A 13 14.61 10.22 5.22
CA PRO A 13 14.33 9.12 6.14
C PRO A 13 13.63 7.93 5.47
N VAL A 14 12.70 8.17 4.55
CA VAL A 14 12.01 7.09 3.83
C VAL A 14 12.98 6.37 2.88
N MET A 15 13.83 7.11 2.16
CA MET A 15 14.89 6.52 1.32
C MET A 15 15.87 5.69 2.13
N GLY A 16 16.32 6.20 3.29
CA GLY A 16 17.27 5.53 4.17
C GLY A 16 16.78 4.15 4.63
N HIS A 17 15.47 3.97 4.82
CA HIS A 17 14.89 2.65 5.09
C HIS A 17 15.14 1.66 3.95
N PHE A 18 15.03 2.09 2.69
CA PHE A 18 15.20 1.23 1.51
C PHE A 18 16.66 1.03 1.09
N GLU A 19 17.57 1.95 1.44
CA GLU A 19 19.01 1.85 1.15
C GLU A 19 19.69 0.69 1.87
N VAL A 20 19.18 0.30 3.04
CA VAL A 20 19.79 -0.73 3.90
C VAL A 20 19.18 -2.13 3.70
N GLN A 21 18.23 -2.27 2.79
CA GLN A 21 17.51 -3.52 2.60
C GLN A 21 18.38 -4.58 1.90
N PRO A 22 18.27 -5.87 2.29
CA PRO A 22 19.10 -6.95 1.75
C PRO A 22 18.60 -7.44 0.38
N TRP A 23 18.39 -6.52 -0.56
CA TRP A 23 17.76 -6.78 -1.86
C TRP A 23 18.79 -6.71 -3.00
N PRO A 24 18.46 -7.26 -4.18
CA PRO A 24 19.16 -6.92 -5.41
C PRO A 24 19.18 -5.39 -5.63
N GLU A 25 20.31 -4.87 -6.12
CA GLU A 25 20.51 -3.42 -6.33
C GLU A 25 19.41 -2.80 -7.20
N ALA A 26 18.90 -3.53 -8.19
CA ALA A 26 17.81 -3.08 -9.05
C ALA A 26 16.52 -2.77 -8.26
N HIS A 27 16.14 -3.62 -7.30
CA HIS A 27 14.96 -3.41 -6.46
C HIS A 27 15.17 -2.25 -5.49
N GLY A 28 16.35 -2.16 -4.87
CA GLY A 28 16.70 -1.05 -3.99
C GLY A 28 16.63 0.31 -4.72
N ASN A 29 17.23 0.40 -5.91
CA ASN A 29 17.21 1.62 -6.73
C ASN A 29 15.78 2.02 -7.15
N LYS A 30 14.94 1.04 -7.50
CA LYS A 30 13.52 1.27 -7.84
C LYS A 30 12.75 1.82 -6.63
N ALA A 31 12.92 1.19 -5.45
CA ALA A 31 12.30 1.61 -4.20
C ALA A 31 12.73 3.02 -3.78
N ILE A 32 14.03 3.35 -3.85
CA ILE A 32 14.54 4.68 -3.52
C ILE A 32 13.97 5.75 -4.46
N LYS A 33 13.83 5.44 -5.75
CA LYS A 33 13.18 6.37 -6.70
C LYS A 33 11.70 6.57 -6.35
N MET A 34 11.00 5.51 -5.97
CA MET A 34 9.61 5.57 -5.49
C MET A 34 9.46 6.39 -4.21
N ALA A 35 10.38 6.20 -3.26
CA ALA A 35 10.40 6.89 -1.98
C ALA A 35 10.39 8.42 -2.12
N LYS A 36 11.10 8.99 -3.09
CA LYS A 36 11.15 10.45 -3.31
C LYS A 36 9.77 11.05 -3.56
N TRP A 37 9.10 10.61 -4.63
CA TRP A 37 7.81 11.18 -5.00
C TRP A 37 6.69 10.74 -4.06
N MET A 38 6.77 9.53 -3.49
CA MET A 38 5.80 9.07 -2.50
C MET A 38 5.89 9.90 -1.22
N SER A 39 7.09 10.23 -0.74
CA SER A 39 7.28 11.09 0.44
C SER A 39 6.62 12.44 0.27
N THR A 40 6.77 13.06 -0.92
CA THR A 40 6.09 14.31 -1.24
C THR A 40 4.56 14.14 -1.24
N GLY A 41 4.05 13.04 -1.79
CA GLY A 41 2.62 12.70 -1.77
C GLY A 41 2.07 12.56 -0.35
N ILE A 42 2.79 11.87 0.53
CA ILE A 42 2.40 11.70 1.94
C ILE A 42 2.32 13.05 2.67
N CYS A 43 3.31 13.93 2.48
CA CYS A 43 3.28 15.29 3.06
C CYS A 43 2.02 16.08 2.64
N ILE A 44 1.60 15.94 1.39
CA ILE A 44 0.46 16.70 0.84
C ILE A 44 -0.87 16.10 1.31
N CYS A 45 -1.00 14.78 1.30
CA CYS A 45 -2.24 14.08 1.61
C CYS A 45 -2.50 13.98 3.11
N TYR A 46 -1.46 13.83 3.92
CA TYR A 46 -1.55 13.61 5.37
C TYR A 46 -0.74 14.64 6.18
N PRO A 47 -0.94 15.96 5.97
CA PRO A 47 -0.12 17.01 6.62
C PRO A 47 -0.36 17.13 8.13
N PHE A 48 -1.40 16.46 8.64
CA PHE A 48 -1.82 16.50 10.04
C PHE A 48 -1.19 15.39 10.89
N ALA A 49 -0.65 14.33 10.27
CA ALA A 49 0.07 13.29 10.99
C ALA A 49 1.41 13.84 11.48
N ASP A 50 1.90 13.35 12.62
CA ASP A 50 3.24 13.69 13.09
C ASP A 50 4.31 13.09 12.17
N ARG A 51 5.55 13.56 12.34
CA ARG A 51 6.65 13.24 11.44
C ARG A 51 6.99 11.75 11.40
N GLU A 52 6.97 11.07 12.54
CA GLU A 52 7.32 9.64 12.61
C GLU A 52 6.24 8.81 11.93
N THR A 53 4.97 9.16 12.16
CA THR A 53 3.82 8.56 11.48
C THR A 53 3.88 8.75 9.96
N GLN A 54 4.23 9.95 9.48
CA GLN A 54 4.38 10.20 8.05
C GLN A 54 5.50 9.37 7.40
N ILE A 55 6.64 9.16 8.11
CA ILE A 55 7.71 8.27 7.63
C ILE A 55 7.17 6.84 7.49
N ALA A 56 6.41 6.36 8.46
CA ALA A 56 5.81 5.03 8.41
C ALA A 56 4.80 4.89 7.24
N TYR A 57 3.97 5.90 7.00
CA TYR A 57 3.08 5.93 5.82
C TYR A 57 3.87 5.87 4.52
N GLY A 58 4.98 6.61 4.42
CA GLY A 58 5.86 6.60 3.26
C GLY A 58 6.47 5.22 3.00
N ILE A 59 7.00 4.57 4.05
CA ILE A 59 7.58 3.22 3.94
C ILE A 59 6.52 2.21 3.51
N TYR A 60 5.34 2.21 4.16
CA TYR A 60 4.21 1.34 3.77
C TYR A 60 3.89 1.49 2.29
N SER A 61 3.74 2.74 1.84
CA SER A 61 3.31 3.08 0.49
C SER A 61 4.34 2.66 -0.57
N VAL A 62 5.64 2.80 -0.27
CA VAL A 62 6.71 2.37 -1.19
C VAL A 62 6.78 0.85 -1.29
N TYR A 63 6.53 0.09 -0.22
CA TYR A 63 6.45 -1.37 -0.31
C TYR A 63 5.34 -1.83 -1.25
N VAL A 64 4.14 -1.26 -1.10
CA VAL A 64 2.98 -1.57 -1.96
C VAL A 64 3.33 -1.32 -3.42
N LEU A 65 3.80 -0.11 -3.73
CA LEU A 65 4.14 0.29 -5.09
C LEU A 65 5.26 -0.55 -5.71
N LEU A 66 6.30 -0.83 -4.91
CA LEU A 66 7.41 -1.66 -5.38
C LEU A 66 6.87 -3.03 -5.75
N ILE A 67 6.14 -3.68 -4.85
CA ILE A 67 5.62 -5.05 -5.03
C ILE A 67 4.73 -5.12 -6.27
N ASP A 68 3.83 -4.16 -6.46
CA ASP A 68 2.99 -4.05 -7.65
C ASP A 68 3.84 -4.11 -8.94
N ASP A 69 4.82 -3.21 -9.00
CA ASP A 69 5.71 -2.99 -10.16
C ASP A 69 6.74 -4.11 -10.37
N ILE A 70 6.98 -4.99 -9.38
CA ILE A 70 7.87 -6.15 -9.50
C ILE A 70 7.13 -7.49 -9.40
N THR A 71 5.79 -7.50 -9.49
CA THR A 71 4.96 -8.71 -9.34
C THR A 71 5.45 -9.87 -10.24
N ARG A 72 5.74 -9.58 -11.52
CA ARG A 72 6.25 -10.58 -12.47
C ARG A 72 7.64 -11.12 -12.08
N GLU A 73 8.49 -10.28 -11.50
CA GLU A 73 9.84 -10.66 -11.05
C GLU A 73 9.80 -11.50 -9.78
N LEU A 74 8.87 -11.20 -8.87
CA LEU A 74 8.65 -11.98 -7.65
C LEU A 74 8.13 -13.39 -7.98
N GLY A 75 7.31 -13.53 -9.03
CA GLY A 75 6.85 -14.83 -9.51
C GLY A 75 6.25 -15.69 -8.39
N SER A 76 6.57 -16.98 -8.38
CA SER A 76 5.99 -17.94 -7.42
C SER A 76 6.35 -17.69 -5.95
N SER A 77 7.31 -16.80 -5.66
CA SER A 77 7.65 -16.45 -4.27
C SER A 77 6.49 -15.78 -3.52
N MET A 78 5.51 -15.23 -4.25
CA MET A 78 4.31 -14.62 -3.69
C MET A 78 3.25 -15.66 -3.31
N ASP A 79 3.23 -16.82 -3.96
CA ASP A 79 2.10 -17.77 -3.91
C ASP A 79 1.82 -18.30 -2.50
N ARG A 80 2.88 -18.36 -1.66
CA ARG A 80 2.81 -18.82 -0.27
C ARG A 80 2.80 -17.71 0.76
N PHE A 81 2.68 -16.44 0.36
CA PHE A 81 2.84 -15.30 1.25
C PHE A 81 2.00 -15.38 2.53
N ALA A 82 0.67 -15.51 2.38
CA ALA A 82 -0.25 -15.57 3.52
C ALA A 82 -0.04 -16.83 4.39
N VAL A 83 0.24 -17.96 3.75
CA VAL A 83 0.54 -19.23 4.45
C VAL A 83 1.80 -19.06 5.30
N ASN A 84 2.88 -18.54 4.72
CA ASN A 84 4.13 -18.33 5.43
C ASN A 84 3.96 -17.32 6.56
N LEU A 85 3.20 -16.24 6.34
CA LEU A 85 2.89 -15.24 7.37
C LEU A 85 2.18 -15.87 8.58
N VAL A 86 1.12 -16.65 8.35
CA VAL A 86 0.34 -17.29 9.43
C VAL A 86 1.16 -18.34 10.19
N PHE A 87 2.03 -19.09 9.50
CA PHE A 87 2.88 -20.09 10.14
C PHE A 87 4.16 -19.50 10.76
N GLY A 88 4.42 -18.21 10.60
CA GLY A 88 5.67 -17.58 11.04
C GLY A 88 6.90 -18.12 10.29
N SER A 89 6.70 -18.65 9.08
CA SER A 89 7.78 -19.10 8.21
C SER A 89 8.38 -17.91 7.47
N PRO A 90 9.70 -17.93 7.17
CA PRO A 90 10.30 -16.93 6.31
C PRO A 90 9.60 -16.85 4.95
N GLN A 91 9.48 -15.64 4.42
CA GLN A 91 9.04 -15.38 3.06
C GLN A 91 10.12 -15.80 2.06
N GLU A 92 9.71 -16.21 0.87
CA GLU A 92 10.63 -16.72 -0.16
C GLU A 92 11.41 -15.60 -0.87
N SER A 93 10.86 -14.38 -0.89
CA SER A 93 11.51 -13.20 -1.44
C SER A 93 12.06 -12.30 -0.32
N PRO A 94 13.30 -11.79 -0.45
CA PRO A 94 13.84 -10.79 0.47
C PRO A 94 12.97 -9.52 0.59
N VAL A 95 12.31 -9.10 -0.50
CA VAL A 95 11.42 -7.93 -0.48
C VAL A 95 10.18 -8.21 0.37
N LEU A 96 9.56 -9.38 0.18
CA LEU A 96 8.41 -9.81 0.97
C LEU A 96 8.78 -10.05 2.43
N GLN A 97 9.98 -10.58 2.70
CA GLN A 97 10.48 -10.76 4.06
C GLN A 97 10.65 -9.40 4.76
N SER A 98 11.31 -8.44 4.10
CA SER A 98 11.48 -7.09 4.64
C SER A 98 10.15 -6.38 4.92
N LEU A 99 9.12 -6.58 4.08
CA LEU A 99 7.78 -6.08 4.36
C LEU A 99 7.21 -6.70 5.65
N VAL A 100 7.31 -8.03 5.80
CA VAL A 100 6.82 -8.72 7.01
C VAL A 100 7.56 -8.26 8.26
N ASP A 101 8.88 -8.12 8.19
CA ASP A 101 9.70 -7.65 9.30
C ASP A 101 9.31 -6.22 9.70
N TRP A 102 9.08 -5.35 8.72
CA TRP A 102 8.66 -3.97 8.96
C TRP A 102 7.24 -3.91 9.56
N LEU A 103 6.27 -4.68 9.03
CA LEU A 103 4.91 -4.78 9.58
C LEU A 103 4.92 -5.30 11.03
N GLY A 104 5.81 -6.24 11.35
CA GLY A 104 5.95 -6.78 12.70
C GLY A 104 6.56 -5.81 13.71
N GLY A 105 7.27 -4.77 13.26
CA GLY A 105 7.99 -3.83 14.12
C GLY A 105 7.48 -2.39 14.11
N SER A 106 6.52 -2.02 13.25
CA SER A 106 6.28 -0.60 12.92
C SER A 106 4.83 -0.16 12.85
N LEU A 107 3.85 -0.89 13.40
CA LEU A 107 2.43 -0.50 13.35
C LEU A 107 1.93 0.25 14.61
N ASP A 108 2.84 0.65 15.49
CA ASP A 108 2.50 1.34 16.76
C ASP A 108 1.87 2.73 16.55
N TYR A 109 1.94 3.29 15.34
CA TYR A 109 1.29 4.55 14.96
C TYR A 109 -0.22 4.39 14.68
N GLN A 110 -0.74 3.15 14.63
CA GLN A 110 -2.15 2.85 14.40
C GLN A 110 -2.79 2.25 15.65
N GLY A 111 -4.08 2.52 15.83
CA GLY A 111 -4.89 1.74 16.76
C GLY A 111 -5.03 0.27 16.31
N PRO A 112 -5.43 -0.64 17.22
CA PRO A 112 -5.47 -2.08 16.95
C PRO A 112 -6.32 -2.51 15.74
N PHE A 113 -7.42 -1.82 15.46
CA PHE A 113 -8.31 -2.11 14.33
C PHE A 113 -7.64 -1.71 13.00
N ALA A 114 -7.15 -0.48 12.89
CA ALA A 114 -6.43 0.03 11.73
C ALA A 114 -5.16 -0.80 11.42
N ALA A 115 -4.41 -1.20 12.44
CA ALA A 115 -3.25 -2.08 12.28
C ALA A 115 -3.65 -3.44 11.70
N ALA A 116 -4.72 -4.05 12.24
CA ALA A 116 -5.24 -5.32 11.74
C ALA A 116 -5.76 -5.22 10.30
N MET A 117 -6.46 -4.13 9.97
CA MET A 117 -6.93 -3.87 8.61
C MET A 117 -5.77 -3.67 7.66
N SER A 118 -4.71 -2.96 8.06
CA SER A 118 -3.52 -2.75 7.22
C SER A 118 -2.82 -4.07 6.88
N ILE A 119 -2.65 -4.97 7.85
CA ILE A 119 -2.11 -6.32 7.62
C ILE A 119 -3.03 -7.12 6.68
N LYS A 120 -4.34 -7.11 6.94
CA LYS A 120 -5.35 -7.77 6.09
C LYS A 120 -5.27 -7.26 4.66
N SER A 121 -5.13 -5.94 4.45
CA SER A 121 -5.06 -5.34 3.13
C SER A 121 -3.78 -5.71 2.39
N VAL A 122 -2.64 -5.83 3.08
CA VAL A 122 -1.39 -6.37 2.46
C VAL A 122 -1.59 -7.78 1.94
N ILE A 123 -2.23 -8.66 2.73
CA ILE A 123 -2.52 -10.03 2.31
C ILE A 123 -3.40 -10.03 1.06
N GLU A 124 -4.50 -9.27 1.10
CA GLU A 124 -5.43 -9.17 -0.04
C GLU A 124 -4.77 -8.60 -1.29
N PHE A 125 -3.93 -7.57 -1.13
CA PHE A 125 -3.19 -6.91 -2.19
C PHE A 125 -2.22 -7.87 -2.89
N ILE A 126 -1.38 -8.58 -2.15
CA ILE A 126 -0.43 -9.55 -2.72
C ILE A 126 -1.18 -10.65 -3.50
N HIS A 127 -2.31 -11.12 -2.97
CA HIS A 127 -3.15 -12.08 -3.69
C HIS A 127 -3.86 -11.47 -4.90
N GLY A 128 -4.20 -10.18 -4.87
CA GLY A 128 -4.65 -9.42 -6.03
C GLY A 128 -3.61 -9.41 -7.14
N CYS A 129 -2.37 -9.02 -6.83
CA CYS A 129 -1.23 -9.01 -7.77
C CYS A 129 -0.97 -10.40 -8.37
N ILE A 130 -1.10 -11.48 -7.58
CA ILE A 130 -0.99 -12.87 -8.09
C ILE A 130 -2.05 -13.14 -9.16
N ILE A 131 -3.30 -12.73 -8.93
CA ILE A 131 -4.38 -12.91 -9.92
C ILE A 131 -4.11 -12.07 -11.17
N GLU A 132 -3.66 -10.83 -11.03
CA GLU A 132 -3.30 -9.99 -12.19
C GLU A 132 -2.15 -10.59 -12.99
N ARG A 133 -1.12 -11.12 -12.33
CA ARG A 133 -0.01 -11.85 -12.96
C ARG A 133 -0.47 -13.09 -13.72
N ASP A 134 -1.32 -13.91 -13.10
CA ASP A 134 -1.69 -15.23 -13.62
C ASP A 134 -2.70 -15.15 -14.76
N TYR A 135 -3.59 -14.15 -14.72
CA TYR A 135 -4.64 -13.99 -15.72
C TYR A 135 -4.34 -12.87 -16.72
N ASP A 136 -3.49 -11.90 -16.39
CA ASP A 136 -3.03 -10.82 -17.28
C ASP A 136 -4.20 -10.11 -17.99
N GLY A 137 -5.24 -9.76 -17.21
CA GLY A 137 -6.47 -9.15 -17.73
C GLY A 137 -7.42 -10.08 -18.48
N ASN A 138 -7.11 -11.37 -18.64
CA ASN A 138 -7.88 -12.33 -19.43
C ASN A 138 -8.94 -13.10 -18.62
N ILE A 139 -9.44 -12.55 -17.52
CA ILE A 139 -10.51 -13.17 -16.72
C ILE A 139 -11.83 -13.11 -17.50
N VAL A 140 -12.36 -14.28 -17.88
CA VAL A 140 -13.66 -14.39 -18.56
C VAL A 140 -14.79 -14.37 -17.53
N LEU A 141 -15.47 -13.23 -17.44
CA LEU A 141 -16.60 -13.06 -16.52
C LEU A 141 -17.92 -13.57 -17.11
N PRO A 142 -18.73 -14.34 -16.36
CA PRO A 142 -20.05 -14.74 -16.81
C PRO A 142 -20.99 -13.53 -16.90
N ARG A 143 -21.99 -13.61 -17.79
CA ARG A 143 -23.05 -12.58 -17.88
C ARG A 143 -23.77 -12.48 -16.55
N GLY A 144 -23.66 -11.32 -15.88
CA GLY A 144 -24.29 -11.05 -14.58
C GLY A 144 -23.33 -10.86 -13.42
N ALA A 145 -22.01 -11.05 -13.61
CA ALA A 145 -20.99 -10.77 -12.59
C ALA A 145 -20.72 -9.26 -12.41
N ILE A 146 -21.78 -8.46 -12.18
CA ILE A 146 -21.71 -6.99 -12.16
C ILE A 146 -20.92 -6.42 -10.98
N ASN A 147 -20.79 -7.16 -9.88
CA ASN A 147 -20.05 -6.74 -8.68
C ASN A 147 -18.58 -7.17 -8.71
N PHE A 148 -18.16 -7.97 -9.70
CA PHE A 148 -16.78 -8.46 -9.76
C PHE A 148 -15.74 -7.33 -9.88
N PRO A 149 -15.94 -6.30 -10.73
CA PRO A 149 -14.96 -5.22 -10.85
C PRO A 149 -14.68 -4.52 -9.51
N GLU A 150 -15.74 -4.19 -8.77
CA GLU A 150 -15.64 -3.57 -7.45
C GLU A 150 -14.99 -4.51 -6.43
N TYR A 151 -15.42 -5.77 -6.37
CA TYR A 151 -14.80 -6.79 -5.53
C TYR A 151 -13.30 -6.90 -5.77
N PHE A 152 -12.89 -6.97 -7.03
CA PHE A 152 -11.48 -7.16 -7.39
C PHE A 152 -10.66 -5.89 -7.12
N ARG A 153 -11.23 -4.72 -7.41
CA ARG A 153 -10.60 -3.42 -7.12
C ARG A 153 -10.35 -3.23 -5.63
N LEU A 154 -11.24 -3.71 -4.75
CA LEU A 154 -10.99 -3.68 -3.30
C LEU A 154 -9.79 -4.53 -2.87
N LYS A 155 -9.40 -5.55 -3.64
CA LYS A 155 -8.21 -6.37 -3.37
C LYS A 155 -6.96 -5.71 -3.91
N THR A 156 -6.97 -5.24 -5.16
CA THR A 156 -5.78 -4.70 -5.83
C THR A 156 -5.49 -3.24 -5.47
N GLY A 157 -6.50 -2.44 -5.13
CA GLY A 157 -6.34 -1.01 -4.85
C GLY A 157 -5.78 -0.66 -3.48
N ILE A 158 -5.79 -1.59 -2.52
CA ILE A 158 -5.24 -1.46 -1.16
C ILE A 158 -5.59 -0.13 -0.44
N ALA A 159 -6.78 0.43 -0.68
CA ALA A 159 -7.14 1.77 -0.21
C ALA A 159 -7.38 1.88 1.31
N GLU A 160 -7.78 0.79 1.97
CA GLU A 160 -8.16 0.77 3.39
C GLU A 160 -7.06 1.29 4.36
N PRO A 161 -5.77 0.90 4.24
CA PRO A 161 -4.69 1.52 5.00
C PRO A 161 -4.59 3.04 4.80
N PHE A 162 -4.67 3.51 3.55
CA PHE A 162 -4.62 4.94 3.23
C PHE A 162 -5.82 5.70 3.80
N THR A 163 -6.99 5.06 3.83
CA THR A 163 -8.15 5.60 4.53
C THR A 163 -7.89 5.73 6.03
N HIS A 164 -7.26 4.73 6.66
CA HIS A 164 -6.88 4.81 8.08
C HIS A 164 -5.82 5.88 8.34
N PHE A 165 -4.95 6.20 7.37
CA PHE A 165 -3.98 7.30 7.49
C PHE A 165 -4.66 8.67 7.64
N CYS A 166 -5.93 8.81 7.25
CA CYS A 166 -6.72 10.01 7.52
C CYS A 166 -7.04 10.22 9.01
N PHE A 167 -6.90 9.18 9.83
CA PHE A 167 -7.23 9.18 11.25
C PHE A 167 -6.04 8.71 12.10
N PRO A 168 -4.95 9.51 12.22
CA PRO A 168 -3.78 9.09 13.00
C PRO A 168 -4.15 8.84 14.46
N GLU A 169 -3.66 7.75 15.06
CA GLU A 169 -4.01 7.34 16.43
C GLU A 169 -3.67 8.43 17.46
N ALA A 170 -2.61 9.21 17.24
CA ALA A 170 -2.21 10.32 18.10
C ALA A 170 -3.25 11.47 18.17
N LEU A 171 -4.10 11.61 17.14
CA LEU A 171 -5.13 12.65 17.05
C LEU A 171 -6.54 12.11 17.22
N TYR A 172 -6.79 10.91 16.73
CA TYR A 172 -8.09 10.24 16.73
C TYR A 172 -7.98 8.83 17.29
N PRO A 173 -7.67 8.67 18.61
CA PRO A 173 -7.51 7.35 19.20
C PRO A 173 -8.70 6.44 18.92
N GLU A 174 -8.45 5.22 18.45
CA GLU A 174 -9.51 4.28 18.09
C GLU A 174 -10.47 3.99 19.24
N SER A 175 -9.94 3.97 20.46
CA SER A 175 -10.73 3.76 21.68
C SER A 175 -11.86 4.78 21.88
N GLU A 176 -11.76 5.97 21.26
CA GLU A 176 -12.73 7.05 21.37
C GLU A 176 -13.45 7.33 20.04
N TYR A 177 -12.70 7.32 18.93
CA TYR A 177 -13.14 7.85 17.64
C TYR A 177 -13.51 6.80 16.61
N LEU A 178 -13.17 5.52 16.80
CA LEU A 178 -13.40 4.48 15.80
C LEU A 178 -14.87 4.45 15.36
N GLN A 179 -15.82 4.42 16.31
CA GLN A 179 -17.25 4.41 15.99
C GLN A 179 -17.73 5.64 15.19
N ILE A 180 -16.99 6.74 15.22
CA ILE A 180 -17.35 7.99 14.56
C ILE A 180 -16.94 7.95 13.09
N TYR A 181 -15.71 7.51 12.80
CA TYR A 181 -15.20 7.48 11.42
C TYR A 181 -15.40 6.14 10.71
N LEU A 182 -15.62 5.04 11.45
CA LEU A 182 -15.85 3.70 10.89
C LEU A 182 -16.93 3.68 9.78
N PRO A 183 -18.09 4.36 9.93
CA PRO A 183 -19.10 4.39 8.87
C PRO A 183 -18.65 5.04 7.56
N ALA A 184 -17.60 5.87 7.59
CA ALA A 184 -17.09 6.59 6.44
C ALA A 184 -15.92 5.87 5.75
N LEU A 185 -15.37 4.79 6.33
CA LEU A 185 -14.17 4.15 5.79
C LEU A 185 -14.36 3.65 4.36
N GLN A 186 -15.50 2.98 4.09
CA GLN A 186 -15.78 2.46 2.75
C GLN A 186 -15.90 3.58 1.71
N ASP A 187 -16.61 4.66 2.03
CA ASP A 187 -16.79 5.79 1.13
C ASP A 187 -15.44 6.44 0.76
N ILE A 188 -14.51 6.52 1.72
CA ILE A 188 -13.16 7.05 1.48
C ILE A 188 -12.33 6.06 0.65
N CYS A 189 -12.44 4.75 0.90
CA CYS A 189 -11.80 3.73 0.06
C CYS A 189 -12.24 3.83 -1.40
N ASP A 190 -13.54 3.98 -1.63
CA ASP A 190 -14.11 4.13 -2.97
C ASP A 190 -13.62 5.42 -3.64
N TYR A 191 -13.59 6.53 -2.88
CA TYR A 191 -13.02 7.79 -3.34
C TYR A 191 -11.56 7.63 -3.78
N ILE A 192 -10.72 6.98 -2.97
CA ILE A 192 -9.29 6.76 -3.26
C ILE A 192 -9.14 5.92 -4.54
N ASN A 193 -9.82 4.77 -4.61
CA ASN A 193 -9.73 3.86 -5.74
C ASN A 193 -10.21 4.51 -7.04
N HIS A 194 -11.40 5.12 -7.04
CA HIS A 194 -11.96 5.73 -8.24
C HIS A 194 -11.17 6.96 -8.69
N THR A 195 -10.65 7.76 -7.75
CA THR A 195 -9.78 8.89 -8.10
C THR A 195 -8.50 8.38 -8.73
N ASN A 196 -7.90 7.32 -8.18
CA ASN A 196 -6.73 6.70 -8.79
C ASN A 196 -7.03 6.21 -10.21
N ASP A 197 -8.11 5.44 -10.43
CA ASP A 197 -8.50 4.93 -11.75
C ASP A 197 -8.67 6.05 -12.79
N ILE A 198 -9.31 7.16 -12.40
CA ILE A 198 -9.54 8.30 -13.30
C ILE A 198 -8.22 9.00 -13.64
N LEU A 199 -7.35 9.21 -12.65
CA LEU A 199 -6.10 9.94 -12.83
C LEU A 199 -5.01 9.10 -13.51
N SER A 200 -5.03 7.77 -13.32
CA SER A 200 -4.08 6.84 -13.91
C SER A 200 -4.46 6.43 -15.34
N LEU A 201 -5.73 6.58 -15.73
CA LEU A 201 -6.26 6.22 -17.06
C LEU A 201 -5.36 6.66 -18.23
N TYR A 202 -4.80 7.87 -18.18
CA TYR A 202 -3.91 8.35 -19.24
C TYR A 202 -2.62 7.55 -19.33
N LYS A 203 -1.96 7.28 -18.19
CA LYS A 203 -0.76 6.44 -18.13
C LYS A 203 -1.07 5.03 -18.64
N GLU A 204 -2.14 4.43 -18.14
CA GLU A 204 -2.48 3.03 -18.39
C GLU A 204 -3.00 2.79 -19.81
N SER A 205 -3.90 3.64 -20.32
CA SER A 205 -4.56 3.40 -21.61
C SER A 205 -3.87 4.05 -22.81
N ILE A 206 -3.08 5.11 -22.61
CA ILE A 206 -2.51 5.91 -23.71
C ILE A 206 -1.00 5.73 -23.83
N VAL A 207 -0.28 5.69 -22.71
CA VAL A 207 1.19 5.49 -22.72
C VAL A 207 1.52 4.00 -22.80
N GLY A 208 0.75 3.14 -22.13
CA GLY A 208 0.78 1.68 -22.32
C GLY A 208 2.10 1.01 -21.91
N GLU A 209 2.75 1.51 -20.85
CA GLU A 209 3.99 0.94 -20.31
C GLU A 209 3.76 -0.11 -19.20
N GLU A 210 2.62 -0.80 -19.18
CA GLU A 210 2.34 -1.96 -18.31
C GLU A 210 2.30 -3.29 -19.08
#